data_AF-A0A0Q4SJ09-F1
#
_entry.id   AF-A0A0Q4SJ09-F1
#
_cell.length_a   1.000
_cell.length_b   1.000
_cell.length_c   1.000
_cell.angle_alpha   90.00
_cell.angle_beta   90.00
_cell.angle_gamma   90.00
#
_symmetry.space_group_name_H-M   'P 1'
#
loop_
_entity.id
_entity.type
_entity.pdbx_description
1 polymer ?
#
loop_
_entity_poly.entity_id
_entity_poly.type
_entity_poly.pdbx_seq_one_letter_code
_entity_poly.pdbx_strand_id
1 'polypeptide(L)'
;MEYLIDLKFEDTNYDALVHFVATFNVNSESEAKLFVDEFKAAFERKKVVINLMRYYRIDNDSELLKRSLNYYEFCKSLCTASINIEQFIIKNPDQTKTLVENMMNNFFSGKDSTAFIGEKYNFPVRVLDKETRNSLSNDIYYFAIEHLIPKI
;
A
#
# COMPACT_ATOMS: atom_id res chain seq x y z
N MET A 1 -10.54 15.50 1.72
CA MET A 1 -11.34 14.54 0.94
C MET A 1 -11.02 13.16 1.45
N GLU A 2 -12.01 12.40 1.89
CA GLU A 2 -11.84 11.04 2.41
C GLU A 2 -12.15 10.00 1.32
N TYR A 3 -11.26 9.02 1.20
CA TYR A 3 -11.35 7.92 0.26
C TYR A 3 -11.26 6.59 0.98
N LEU A 4 -11.91 5.56 0.42
CA LEU A 4 -11.69 4.17 0.77
C LEU A 4 -10.91 3.50 -0.35
N ILE A 5 -9.94 2.66 0.01
CA ILE A 5 -9.25 1.74 -0.90
C ILE A 5 -9.58 0.29 -0.50
N ASP A 6 -9.93 -0.53 -1.48
CA ASP A 6 -10.15 -1.98 -1.36
C ASP A 6 -9.21 -2.68 -2.36
N LEU A 7 -8.22 -3.38 -1.80
CA LEU A 7 -7.16 -4.05 -2.53
C LEU A 7 -7.15 -5.54 -2.17
N LYS A 8 -7.13 -6.39 -3.20
CA LYS A 8 -6.88 -7.82 -3.08
C LYS A 8 -5.73 -8.21 -3.98
N PHE A 9 -4.75 -8.92 -3.43
CA PHE A 9 -3.58 -9.37 -4.18
C PHE A 9 -3.12 -10.75 -3.73
N GLU A 10 -2.33 -11.39 -4.59
CA GLU A 10 -1.61 -12.62 -4.29
C GLU A 10 -0.15 -12.29 -4.00
N ASP A 11 0.34 -12.75 -2.85
CA ASP A 11 1.76 -12.81 -2.56
C ASP A 11 2.27 -14.22 -2.87
N THR A 12 2.99 -14.33 -3.98
CA THR A 12 3.52 -15.59 -4.48
C THR A 12 4.63 -16.17 -3.62
N ASN A 13 5.26 -15.36 -2.75
CA ASN A 13 6.33 -15.86 -1.86
C ASN A 13 5.77 -16.69 -0.69
N TYR A 14 4.55 -16.39 -0.27
CA TYR A 14 3.85 -17.07 0.84
C TYR A 14 2.65 -17.90 0.37
N ASP A 15 2.43 -17.98 -0.95
CA ASP A 15 1.21 -18.51 -1.57
C ASP A 15 -0.07 -18.03 -0.85
N ALA A 16 -0.14 -16.72 -0.65
CA ALA A 16 -1.14 -16.09 0.21
C ALA A 16 -2.05 -15.15 -0.58
N LEU A 17 -3.32 -15.12 -0.19
CA LEU A 17 -4.33 -14.17 -0.63
C LEU A 17 -4.52 -13.12 0.45
N VAL A 18 -4.30 -11.87 0.07
CA VAL A 18 -4.31 -10.75 1.00
C VAL A 18 -5.45 -9.81 0.65
N HIS A 19 -6.22 -9.42 1.66
CA HIS A 19 -7.27 -8.41 1.56
C HIS A 19 -6.93 -7.22 2.47
N PHE A 20 -6.70 -6.07 1.84
CA PHE A 20 -6.42 -4.80 2.47
C PHE A 20 -7.55 -3.83 2.18
N VAL A 21 -8.13 -3.27 3.25
CA VAL A 21 -9.12 -2.19 3.17
C VAL A 21 -8.68 -1.10 4.12
N ALA A 22 -8.60 0.13 3.63
CA ALA A 22 -8.23 1.29 4.44
C ALA A 22 -8.95 2.55 3.96
N THR A 23 -9.03 3.54 4.84
CA THR A 23 -9.41 4.90 4.47
C THR A 23 -8.19 5.82 4.48
N PHE A 24 -8.22 6.87 3.66
CA PHE A 24 -7.15 7.87 3.61
C PHE A 24 -7.72 9.24 3.25
N ASN A 25 -7.03 10.29 3.73
CA ASN A 25 -7.40 11.68 3.53
C ASN A 25 -6.41 12.39 2.61
N VAL A 26 -6.92 13.16 1.65
CA VAL A 26 -6.13 13.97 0.71
C VAL A 26 -6.79 15.33 0.48
N ASN A 27 -6.04 16.29 -0.04
CA ASN A 27 -6.53 17.65 -0.30
C ASN A 27 -7.18 17.79 -1.68
N SER A 28 -6.89 16.88 -2.62
CA SER A 28 -7.44 16.91 -3.98
C SER A 28 -7.59 15.52 -4.60
N GLU A 29 -8.39 15.42 -5.66
CA GLU A 29 -8.54 14.17 -6.44
C GLU A 29 -7.22 13.78 -7.12
N SER A 30 -6.45 14.75 -7.61
CA SER A 30 -5.12 14.51 -8.20
C SER A 30 -4.15 13.91 -7.18
N GLU A 31 -4.16 14.40 -5.95
CA GLU A 31 -3.36 13.85 -4.85
C GLU A 31 -3.82 12.43 -4.49
N ALA A 32 -5.14 12.16 -4.49
CA ALA A 32 -5.68 10.82 -4.32
C ALA A 32 -5.13 9.86 -5.37
N LYS A 33 -5.17 10.28 -6.64
CA LYS A 33 -4.67 9.49 -7.76
C LYS A 33 -3.17 9.23 -7.65
N LEU A 34 -2.38 10.25 -7.33
CA LEU A 34 -0.93 10.10 -7.13
C LEU A 34 -0.60 9.12 -6.00
N PHE A 35 -1.31 9.20 -4.88
CA PHE A 35 -1.14 8.26 -3.76
C PHE A 35 -1.43 6.81 -4.19
N VAL A 36 -2.54 6.59 -4.90
CA VAL A 36 -2.95 5.24 -5.36
C VAL A 36 -2.02 4.70 -6.44
N ASP A 37 -1.60 5.54 -7.39
CA ASP A 37 -0.65 5.16 -8.43
C ASP A 37 0.69 4.73 -7.79
N GLU A 38 1.16 5.47 -6.77
CA GLU A 38 2.36 5.08 -6.03
C GLU A 38 2.16 3.79 -5.21
N PHE A 39 1.01 3.66 -4.55
CA PHE A 39 0.65 2.44 -3.83
C PHE A 39 0.73 1.23 -4.77
N LYS A 40 0.12 1.34 -5.96
CA LYS A 40 0.17 0.30 -6.99
C LYS A 40 1.59 -0.01 -7.45
N ALA A 41 2.39 1.02 -7.76
CA ALA A 41 3.78 0.85 -8.17
C ALA A 41 4.59 0.12 -7.09
N ALA A 42 4.36 0.41 -5.82
CA ALA A 42 5.02 -0.26 -4.70
C ALA A 42 4.74 -1.77 -4.64
N PHE A 43 3.50 -2.18 -4.92
CA PHE A 43 3.13 -3.60 -5.07
C PHE A 43 3.76 -4.24 -6.31
N GLU A 44 3.76 -3.54 -7.46
CA GLU A 44 4.37 -4.04 -8.70
C GLU A 44 5.88 -4.28 -8.55
N ARG A 45 6.60 -3.41 -7.82
CA ARG A 45 8.02 -3.60 -7.49
C ARG A 45 8.28 -4.87 -6.67
N LYS A 46 7.31 -5.31 -5.88
CA LYS A 46 7.34 -6.58 -5.12
C LYS A 46 6.84 -7.78 -5.92
N LYS A 47 6.48 -7.59 -7.20
CA LYS A 47 5.99 -8.64 -8.11
C LYS A 47 4.75 -9.37 -7.59
N VAL A 48 3.90 -8.70 -6.81
CA VAL A 48 2.63 -9.28 -6.40
C VAL A 48 1.61 -9.22 -7.54
N VAL A 49 0.64 -10.15 -7.51
CA VAL A 49 -0.45 -10.16 -8.49
C VAL A 49 -1.64 -9.43 -7.89
N ILE A 50 -1.94 -8.23 -8.37
CA ILE A 50 -3.11 -7.47 -7.92
C ILE A 50 -4.35 -8.02 -8.63
N ASN A 51 -5.24 -8.66 -7.87
CA ASN A 51 -6.51 -9.21 -8.35
C ASN A 51 -7.62 -8.15 -8.42
N LEU A 52 -7.60 -7.21 -7.48
CA LEU A 52 -8.58 -6.12 -7.39
C LEU A 52 -7.93 -4.91 -6.74
N MET A 53 -8.07 -3.73 -7.34
CA MET A 53 -7.75 -2.47 -6.69
C MET A 53 -8.82 -1.45 -7.05
N ARG A 54 -9.59 -1.02 -6.06
CA ARG A 54 -10.59 0.03 -6.21
C ARG A 54 -10.35 1.08 -5.15
N TYR A 55 -10.52 2.34 -5.53
CA TYR A 55 -10.61 3.42 -4.58
C TYR A 55 -11.69 4.40 -5.02
N TYR A 56 -12.41 4.98 -4.07
CA TYR A 56 -13.47 5.94 -4.34
C TYR A 56 -13.65 6.88 -3.16
N ARG A 57 -14.09 8.10 -3.47
CA ARG A 57 -14.38 9.13 -2.48
C ARG A 57 -15.62 8.73 -1.69
N ILE A 58 -15.58 8.85 -0.36
CA ILE A 58 -16.66 8.40 0.53
C ILE A 58 -17.32 9.53 1.31
N ASP A 59 -16.69 10.71 1.41
CA ASP A 59 -17.21 11.86 2.17
C ASP A 59 -18.19 12.76 1.39
N ASN A 60 -18.50 12.41 0.13
CA ASN A 60 -19.43 13.18 -0.71
C ASN A 60 -20.91 12.81 -0.51
N ASP A 61 -21.19 11.68 0.14
CA ASP A 61 -22.54 11.20 0.44
C ASP A 61 -22.56 10.54 1.84
N SER A 62 -23.48 10.99 2.70
CA SER A 62 -23.54 10.53 4.10
C SER A 62 -23.90 9.05 4.26
N GLU A 63 -24.70 8.49 3.35
CA GLU A 63 -25.07 7.08 3.36
C GLU A 63 -23.92 6.21 2.85
N LEU A 64 -23.25 6.66 1.78
CA LEU A 64 -22.03 6.03 1.28
C LEU A 64 -20.94 6.00 2.34
N LEU A 65 -20.70 7.12 3.03
CA LEU A 65 -19.73 7.21 4.12
C LEU A 65 -20.02 6.16 5.19
N LYS A 66 -21.25 6.14 5.71
CA LYS A 66 -21.67 5.20 6.77
C LYS A 66 -21.49 3.74 6.33
N ARG A 67 -21.93 3.39 5.11
CA ARG A 67 -21.81 2.02 4.58
C ARG A 67 -20.35 1.63 4.37
N SER A 68 -19.53 2.55 3.88
CA SER A 68 -18.10 2.33 3.64
C SER A 68 -17.33 2.13 4.95
N LEU A 69 -17.62 2.92 5.99
CA LEU A 69 -17.02 2.74 7.31
C LEU A 69 -17.45 1.43 7.97
N ASN A 70 -18.73 1.05 7.86
CA ASN A 70 -19.19 -0.26 8.34
C ASN A 70 -18.47 -1.42 7.64
N TYR A 71 -18.28 -1.32 6.33
CA TYR A 71 -17.52 -2.32 5.56
C TYR A 71 -16.05 -2.37 5.99
N TYR A 72 -15.40 -1.21 6.17
CA TYR A 72 -14.03 -1.13 6.67
C TYR A 72 -13.88 -1.78 8.05
N GLU A 73 -14.75 -1.46 9.01
CA GLU A 73 -14.70 -2.05 10.35
C GLU A 73 -14.97 -3.57 10.33
N PHE A 74 -15.87 -4.04 9.47
CA PHE A 74 -16.06 -5.47 9.24
C PHE A 74 -14.78 -6.12 8.71
N CYS A 75 -14.15 -5.57 7.67
CA CYS A 75 -12.90 -6.10 7.13
C CYS A 75 -11.77 -6.10 8.18
N LYS A 76 -11.67 -5.02 8.96
CA LYS A 76 -10.70 -4.88 10.05
C LYS A 76 -10.87 -5.95 11.13
N SER A 77 -12.11 -6.33 11.45
CA SER A 77 -12.41 -7.42 12.40
C SER A 77 -11.91 -8.79 11.93
N LEU A 78 -11.65 -8.94 10.62
CA LEU A 78 -11.18 -10.19 10.01
C LEU A 78 -9.67 -10.19 9.75
N CYS A 79 -8.95 -9.12 10.10
CA CYS A 79 -7.51 -9.04 9.88
C CYS A 79 -6.75 -10.03 10.78
N THR A 80 -5.76 -10.68 10.19
CA THR A 80 -4.98 -11.74 10.83
C THR A 80 -3.48 -11.43 10.82
N ALA A 81 -3.07 -10.50 9.96
CA ALA A 81 -1.70 -10.03 9.89
C ALA A 81 -1.67 -8.52 9.59
N SER A 82 -0.48 -7.98 9.30
CA SER A 82 -0.30 -6.62 8.84
C SER A 82 0.71 -6.49 7.71
N ILE A 83 0.56 -5.44 6.89
CA ILE A 83 1.56 -5.01 5.92
C ILE A 83 2.28 -3.76 6.43
N ASN A 84 3.59 -3.69 6.22
CA ASN A 84 4.39 -2.51 6.52
C ASN A 84 4.52 -1.64 5.28
N ILE A 85 4.34 -0.33 5.44
CA ILE A 85 4.53 0.66 4.36
C ILE A 85 5.57 1.64 4.84
N GLU A 86 6.73 1.63 4.21
CA GLU A 86 7.85 2.51 4.55
C GLU A 86 7.94 3.63 3.51
N GLN A 87 7.80 4.88 3.96
CA GLN A 87 7.86 6.03 3.07
C GLN A 87 9.25 6.63 3.01
N PHE A 88 9.71 6.92 1.79
CA PHE A 88 11.00 7.52 1.50
C PHE A 88 10.81 8.76 0.64
N ILE A 89 11.26 9.92 1.12
CA ILE A 89 11.24 11.17 0.37
C ILE A 89 12.53 11.25 -0.47
N ILE A 90 12.36 11.31 -1.79
CA ILE A 90 13.43 11.29 -2.79
C ILE A 90 13.21 12.45 -3.78
N LYS A 91 14.28 13.09 -4.27
CA LYS A 91 14.15 14.26 -5.15
C LYS A 91 13.38 13.98 -6.45
N ASN A 92 13.74 12.91 -7.16
CA ASN A 92 13.12 12.51 -8.43
C ASN A 92 13.05 10.97 -8.49
N PRO A 93 12.12 10.33 -7.76
CA PRO A 93 11.99 8.88 -7.77
C PRO A 93 11.49 8.38 -9.13
N ASP A 94 12.14 7.35 -9.65
CA ASP A 94 11.62 6.50 -10.71
C ASP A 94 10.75 5.42 -10.08
N GLN A 95 9.43 5.53 -10.26
CA GLN A 95 8.46 4.64 -9.64
C GLN A 95 8.48 3.21 -10.18
N THR A 96 9.20 2.96 -11.27
CA THR A 96 9.42 1.60 -11.78
C THR A 96 10.54 0.87 -11.04
N LYS A 97 11.26 1.55 -10.15
CA LYS A 97 12.47 1.05 -9.47
C LYS A 97 12.31 1.07 -7.96
N THR A 98 12.97 0.14 -7.29
CA THR A 98 13.09 0.10 -5.82
C THR A 98 13.84 1.31 -5.28
N LEU A 99 13.78 1.52 -3.95
CA LEU A 99 14.60 2.53 -3.28
C LEU A 99 16.08 2.35 -3.67
N VAL A 100 16.62 1.14 -3.52
CA VAL A 100 18.04 0.85 -3.77
C VAL A 100 18.44 1.22 -5.20
N GLU A 101 17.64 0.84 -6.19
CA GLU A 101 17.90 1.16 -7.59
C GLU A 101 17.83 2.67 -7.87
N ASN A 102 16.91 3.38 -7.22
CA ASN A 102 16.85 4.84 -7.26
C ASN A 102 18.11 5.49 -6.67
N MET A 103 18.66 4.93 -5.60
CA MET A 103 19.85 5.46 -4.93
C MET A 103 21.16 5.11 -5.65
N MET A 104 21.23 3.94 -6.31
CA MET A 104 22.44 3.45 -6.98
C MET A 104 22.97 4.43 -8.02
N ASN A 105 22.09 4.97 -8.88
CA ASN A 105 22.52 5.89 -9.95
C ASN A 105 23.13 7.18 -9.40
N ASN A 106 22.61 7.70 -8.28
CA ASN A 106 23.16 8.88 -7.62
C ASN A 106 24.49 8.58 -6.95
N PHE A 107 24.60 7.42 -6.29
CA PHE A 107 25.83 6.96 -5.67
C PHE A 107 26.98 6.84 -6.69
N PHE A 108 26.76 6.15 -7.81
CA PHE A 108 27.78 5.99 -8.85
C PHE A 108 28.10 7.29 -9.61
N SER A 109 27.18 8.26 -9.63
CA SER A 109 27.41 9.57 -10.27
C SER A 109 27.95 10.65 -9.33
N GLY A 110 28.27 10.29 -8.07
CA GLY A 110 28.80 11.23 -7.07
C GLY A 110 27.81 12.31 -6.64
N LYS A 111 26.50 12.10 -6.88
CA LYS A 111 25.42 13.00 -6.44
C LYS A 111 24.93 12.58 -5.07
N ASP A 112 24.32 13.52 -4.33
CA ASP A 112 23.68 13.22 -3.05
C ASP A 112 22.68 12.06 -3.20
N SER A 113 22.97 10.98 -2.49
CA SER A 113 22.21 9.73 -2.49
C SER A 113 21.55 9.54 -1.13
N THR A 114 20.87 10.59 -0.65
CA THR A 114 20.12 10.54 0.61
C THR A 114 18.63 10.46 0.34
N ALA A 115 17.98 9.43 0.88
CA ALA A 115 16.53 9.40 1.04
C ALA A 115 16.21 9.80 2.49
N PHE A 116 15.20 10.64 2.69
CA PHE A 116 14.68 10.91 4.02
C PHE A 116 13.59 9.87 4.33
N ILE A 117 13.72 9.16 5.44
CA ILE A 117 12.66 8.27 5.92
C ILE A 117 11.53 9.15 6.42
N GLY A 118 10.38 9.09 5.74
CA GLY A 118 9.16 9.76 6.15
C GLY A 118 8.49 8.99 7.29
N GLU A 119 7.34 8.40 7.01
CA GLU A 119 6.59 7.61 7.98
C GLU A 119 6.63 6.12 7.68
N LYS A 120 6.43 5.32 8.73
CA LYS A 120 6.20 3.88 8.63
C LYS A 120 4.79 3.58 9.13
N TYR A 121 3.97 3.01 8.26
CA TYR A 121 2.65 2.53 8.64
C TYR A 121 2.63 1.02 8.76
N ASN A 122 1.83 0.54 9.72
CA ASN A 122 1.59 -0.86 9.95
C ASN A 122 0.08 -1.10 9.81
N PHE A 123 -0.35 -1.56 8.63
CA PHE A 123 -1.76 -1.67 8.30
C PHE A 123 -2.26 -3.11 8.45
N PRO A 124 -3.37 -3.33 9.19
CA PRO A 124 -3.93 -4.66 9.35
C PRO A 124 -4.49 -5.15 8.01
N VAL A 125 -4.28 -6.44 7.74
CA VAL A 125 -4.78 -7.14 6.56
C VAL A 125 -5.32 -8.51 6.93
N ARG A 126 -6.31 -8.97 6.17
CA ARG A 126 -6.72 -10.38 6.22
C ARG A 126 -5.84 -11.17 5.27
N VAL A 127 -5.20 -12.22 5.78
CA VAL A 127 -4.33 -13.08 4.98
C VAL A 127 -4.85 -14.51 5.05
N LEU A 128 -5.01 -15.11 3.88
CA LEU A 128 -5.46 -16.49 3.73
C LEU A 128 -4.43 -17.27 2.94
N ASP A 129 -4.19 -18.51 3.32
CA ASP A 129 -3.51 -19.48 2.47
C ASP A 129 -4.32 -19.69 1.18
N LYS A 130 -3.66 -19.70 0.02
CA LYS A 130 -4.34 -19.71 -1.28
C LYS A 130 -5.06 -21.02 -1.55
N GLU A 131 -4.47 -22.15 -1.16
CA GLU A 131 -5.02 -23.49 -1.40
C GLU A 131 -6.12 -23.82 -0.40
N THR A 132 -5.78 -23.78 0.89
CA THR A 132 -6.64 -24.23 1.99
C THR A 132 -7.66 -23.19 2.45
N ARG A 133 -7.42 -21.91 2.14
CA ARG A 133 -8.23 -20.77 2.62
C ARG A 133 -8.22 -20.57 4.14
N ASN A 134 -7.29 -21.23 4.83
CA ASN A 134 -7.06 -21.02 6.25
C ASN A 134 -6.42 -19.66 6.49
N SER A 135 -6.74 -19.05 7.64
CA SER A 135 -6.12 -17.79 8.06
C SER A 135 -4.64 -17.96 8.37
N LEU A 136 -3.81 -17.04 7.85
CA LEU A 136 -2.40 -16.91 8.20
C LEU A 136 -2.23 -15.75 9.18
N SER A 137 -1.49 -15.98 10.27
CA SER A 137 -1.20 -14.97 11.30
C SER A 137 0.10 -14.22 11.03
N ASN A 138 0.32 -13.11 11.76
CA ASN A 138 1.56 -12.32 11.74
C ASN A 138 2.85 -13.15 11.98
N ASP A 139 2.76 -14.26 12.72
CA ASP A 139 3.93 -15.09 12.99
C ASP A 139 4.39 -15.89 11.77
N ILE A 140 3.52 -16.01 10.76
CA ILE A 140 3.73 -16.81 9.55
C ILE A 140 3.86 -15.92 8.31
N TYR A 141 3.26 -14.73 8.33
CA TYR A 141 3.20 -13.82 7.19
C TYR A 141 3.86 -12.47 7.51
N TYR A 142 4.85 -12.10 6.71
CA TYR A 142 5.46 -10.77 6.74
C TYR A 142 5.48 -10.16 5.34
N PHE A 143 4.96 -8.94 5.23
CA PHE A 143 4.96 -8.20 3.97
C PHE A 143 5.26 -6.71 4.20
N ALA A 144 6.09 -6.16 3.32
CA ALA A 144 6.49 -4.76 3.38
C ALA A 144 6.64 -4.18 1.97
N ILE A 145 6.19 -2.95 1.77
CA ILE A 145 6.36 -2.17 0.55
C ILE A 145 7.04 -0.83 0.84
N GLU A 146 7.73 -0.33 -0.17
CA GLU A 146 8.41 0.97 -0.13
C GLU A 146 7.56 1.97 -0.92
N HIS A 147 7.25 3.11 -0.32
CA HIS A 147 6.59 4.25 -0.97
C HIS A 147 7.63 5.32 -1.26
N LEU A 148 7.83 5.67 -2.53
CA LEU A 148 8.80 6.68 -2.94
C LEU A 148 8.06 8.00 -3.22
N ILE A 149 8.25 8.97 -2.33
CA ILE A 149 7.57 10.26 -2.37
C ILE A 149 8.50 11.28 -3.02
N PRO A 150 8.08 11.96 -4.10
CA PRO A 150 8.87 13.03 -4.69
C PRO A 150 8.98 14.23 -3.74
N LYS A 151 10.20 14.76 -3.58
CA LYS A 151 10.44 16.01 -2.86
C LYS A 151 10.03 17.19 -3.75
N ILE A 152 8.86 17.76 -3.48
CA ILE A 152 8.37 19.00 -4.12
C ILE A 152 9.20 20.19 -3.65
#